data_AF-A0A496YSR8-F1
#
_entry.id   AF-A0A496YSR8-F1
#
_cell.length_a   1.000
_cell.length_b   1.000
_cell.length_c   1.000
_cell.angle_alpha   90.00
_cell.angle_beta   90.00
_cell.angle_gamma   90.00
#
_symmetry.space_group_name_H-M   'P 1'
#
loop_
_entity.id
_entity.type
_entity.pdbx_description
1 polymer ?
#
loop_
_entity_poly.entity_id
_entity_poly.type
_entity_poly.pdbx_seq_one_letter_code
_entity_poly.pdbx_strand_id
1 'polypeptide(L)'
;MTKVKIKPDLKKSQLVKCLGGRKASRLSCSVQSKVMKLSVIAAKLIKPLIYYQRKTLESQQEDCLTLEGGISFKSRKIARVMNTCE
;
A
#
# COMPACT_ATOMS: atom_id res chain seq x y z
N MET A 1 6.84 19.59 0.73
CA MET A 1 6.23 18.34 1.22
C MET A 1 4.72 18.48 1.18
N THR A 2 4.00 17.50 0.68
CA THR A 2 2.53 17.55 0.51
C THR A 2 1.87 16.61 1.51
N LYS A 3 0.75 17.05 2.10
CA LYS A 3 -0.06 16.27 3.04
C LYS A 3 -1.36 15.85 2.38
N VAL A 4 -1.65 14.55 2.38
CA VAL A 4 -2.92 14.02 1.86
C VAL A 4 -3.57 13.14 2.92
N LYS A 5 -4.86 13.41 3.15
CA LYS A 5 -5.72 12.56 3.96
C LYS A 5 -6.37 11.53 3.04
N ILE A 6 -6.17 10.26 3.34
CA ILE A 6 -6.73 9.17 2.55
C ILE A 6 -7.88 8.53 3.31
N LYS A 7 -8.97 8.23 2.59
CA LYS A 7 -10.03 7.35 3.09
C LYS A 7 -9.77 5.95 2.52
N PRO A 8 -9.23 5.02 3.32
CA PRO A 8 -8.93 3.69 2.80
C PRO A 8 -10.22 2.96 2.41
N ASP A 9 -10.20 2.31 1.25
CA ASP A 9 -11.25 1.40 0.83
C ASP A 9 -11.00 0.00 1.44
N LEU A 10 -11.74 -0.32 2.50
CA LEU A 10 -11.63 -1.59 3.20
C LEU A 10 -12.55 -2.64 2.55
N LYS A 11 -12.08 -3.23 1.46
CA LYS A 11 -12.81 -4.29 0.76
C LYS A 11 -13.01 -5.51 1.65
N LYS A 12 -14.26 -5.95 1.83
CA LYS A 12 -14.63 -7.14 2.62
C LYS A 12 -13.84 -8.39 2.20
N SER A 13 -13.63 -8.59 0.90
CA SER A 13 -12.87 -9.73 0.37
C SER A 13 -11.40 -9.73 0.80
N GLN A 14 -10.79 -8.57 1.01
CA GLN A 14 -9.42 -8.47 1.55
C GLN A 14 -9.39 -8.76 3.04
N LEU A 15 -10.37 -8.26 3.81
CA LEU A 15 -10.52 -8.59 5.23
C LEU A 15 -10.68 -10.11 5.43
N VAL A 16 -11.47 -10.77 4.58
CA VAL A 16 -11.64 -12.22 4.59
C VAL A 16 -10.31 -12.95 4.37
N LYS A 17 -9.51 -12.52 3.38
CA LYS A 17 -8.19 -13.12 3.12
C LYS A 17 -7.24 -12.94 4.30
N CYS A 18 -7.20 -11.75 4.91
CA CYS A 18 -6.38 -11.47 6.08
C CYS A 18 -6.77 -12.35 7.29
N LEU A 19 -8.03 -12.77 7.37
CA LEU A 19 -8.53 -13.69 8.40
C LEU A 19 -8.40 -15.18 7.99
N GLY A 20 -7.61 -15.50 6.96
CA GLY A 20 -7.36 -16.87 6.52
C GLY A 20 -8.49 -17.49 5.69
N GLY A 21 -9.50 -16.70 5.30
CA GLY A 21 -10.58 -17.18 4.44
C GLY A 21 -10.08 -17.47 3.02
N ARG A 22 -10.28 -18.71 2.54
CA ARG A 22 -10.01 -19.08 1.14
C ARG A 22 -11.10 -18.52 0.23
N LYS A 23 -10.75 -18.12 -1.00
CA LYS A 23 -11.67 -17.51 -1.98
C LYS A 23 -12.91 -18.36 -2.31
N ALA A 24 -12.83 -19.69 -2.13
CA ALA A 24 -13.82 -20.65 -2.62
C ALA A 24 -14.63 -21.35 -1.51
N SER A 25 -14.41 -21.04 -0.23
CA SER A 25 -15.17 -21.66 0.86
C SER A 25 -16.21 -20.71 1.44
N ARG A 26 -17.43 -21.23 1.66
CA ARG A 26 -18.47 -20.54 2.43
C ARG A 26 -17.88 -20.26 3.81
N LEU A 27 -17.72 -18.97 4.14
CA LEU A 27 -17.13 -18.56 5.42
C LEU A 27 -18.01 -19.05 6.57
N SER A 28 -17.39 -19.51 7.66
CA SER A 28 -18.12 -19.80 8.89
C SER A 28 -18.82 -18.54 9.39
N CYS A 29 -19.97 -18.71 10.06
CA CYS A 29 -20.75 -17.60 10.60
C CYS A 29 -19.91 -16.70 11.54
N SER A 30 -19.02 -17.30 12.33
CA SER A 30 -18.13 -16.57 13.23
C SER A 30 -17.15 -15.66 12.48
N VAL A 31 -16.58 -16.11 11.35
CA VAL A 31 -15.68 -15.30 10.52
C VAL A 31 -16.45 -14.17 9.83
N GLN A 32 -17.65 -14.43 9.32
CA GLN A 32 -18.50 -13.39 8.71
C GLN A 32 -18.82 -12.26 9.72
N SER A 33 -19.18 -12.63 10.96
CA SER A 33 -19.45 -11.66 12.04
C SER A 33 -18.20 -10.83 12.37
N LYS A 34 -17.02 -11.45 12.44
CA LYS A 34 -15.75 -10.73 12.65
C LYS A 34 -15.44 -9.76 11.52
N VAL A 35 -15.62 -10.16 10.26
CA VAL A 35 -15.40 -9.29 9.09
C VAL A 35 -16.31 -8.06 9.13
N MET A 36 -17.60 -8.26 9.42
CA MET A 36 -18.56 -7.16 9.53
C MET A 36 -18.17 -6.18 10.63
N LYS A 37 -17.86 -6.68 11.84
CA LYS A 37 -17.42 -5.84 12.97
C LYS A 37 -16.11 -5.10 12.66
N LEU A 38 -15.12 -5.80 12.12
CA LEU A 38 -13.81 -5.21 11.77
C LEU A 38 -13.95 -4.12 10.72
N SER A 39 -14.81 -4.27 9.71
CA SER A 39 -15.01 -3.25 8.69
C SER A 39 -15.49 -1.91 9.29
N VAL A 40 -16.40 -1.96 10.27
CA VAL A 40 -16.93 -0.77 10.95
C VAL A 40 -15.89 -0.14 11.88
N ILE A 41 -15.19 -0.97 12.67
CA ILE A 41 -14.17 -0.49 13.62
C ILE A 41 -12.99 0.13 12.87
N ALA A 42 -12.48 -0.56 11.86
CA ALA A 42 -11.35 -0.10 11.08
C ALA A 42 -11.65 1.21 10.34
N ALA A 43 -12.86 1.40 9.81
CA ALA A 43 -13.26 2.68 9.20
C ALA A 43 -13.26 3.87 10.18
N LYS A 44 -13.48 3.62 11.48
CA LYS A 44 -13.45 4.64 12.52
C LYS A 44 -12.04 4.96 13.00
N LEU A 45 -11.20 3.93 13.15
CA LEU A 45 -9.85 4.05 13.70
C LEU A 45 -8.81 4.44 12.67
N ILE A 46 -8.90 3.93 11.44
CA ILE A 46 -7.88 4.10 10.42
C ILE A 46 -8.14 5.41 9.66
N LYS A 47 -7.48 6.48 10.12
CA LYS A 47 -7.49 7.81 9.50
C LYS A 47 -6.05 8.20 9.07
N PRO A 48 -5.50 7.54 8.04
CA PRO A 48 -4.10 7.70 7.69
C PRO A 48 -3.87 9.10 7.13
N LEU A 49 -2.75 9.68 7.57
CA LEU A 49 -2.18 10.89 7.01
C LEU A 49 -0.92 10.49 6.27
N ILE A 50 -0.88 10.77 4.97
CA ILE A 50 0.30 10.52 4.15
C ILE A 50 1.01 11.84 3.90
N TYR A 51 2.31 11.84 4.16
CA TYR A 51 3.23 12.90 3.78
C TYR A 51 4.10 12.37 2.65
N TYR A 52 4.15 13.10 1.55
CA TYR A 52 5.02 12.73 0.43
C TYR A 52 5.72 13.95 -0.15
N GLN A 53 6.84 13.69 -0.81
CA GLN A 53 7.56 14.66 -1.60
C GLN A 53 7.76 14.05 -2.98
N ARG A 54 7.45 14.85 -4.01
CA ARG A 54 7.83 14.51 -5.38
C ARG A 54 9.28 14.93 -5.57
N LYS A 55 10.06 14.04 -6.17
CA LYS A 55 11.44 14.27 -6.55
C LYS A 55 11.63 13.79 -7.98
N THR A 56 12.49 14.49 -8.70
CA THR A 56 12.84 14.11 -10.08
C THR A 56 13.91 13.04 -10.05
N LEU A 57 13.85 12.11 -11.01
CA LEU A 57 14.93 11.16 -11.24
C LEU A 57 16.11 11.92 -11.84
N GLU A 58 17.28 11.82 -11.20
CA GLU A 58 18.49 12.52 -11.63
C GLU A 58 19.40 11.59 -12.44
N SER A 59 19.62 10.37 -11.96
CA SER A 59 20.35 9.35 -12.71
C SER A 59 19.87 7.94 -12.38
N GLN A 60 20.06 7.04 -13.33
CA GLN A 60 19.73 5.64 -13.16
C GLN A 60 20.79 4.74 -13.79
N GLN A 61 21.19 3.73 -13.03
CA GLN A 61 22.07 2.63 -13.44
C GLN A 61 21.34 1.29 -13.22
N GLU A 62 21.95 0.18 -13.64
CA GLU A 62 21.30 -1.13 -13.63
C GLU A 62 20.85 -1.58 -12.23
N ASP A 63 21.58 -1.16 -11.20
CA ASP A 63 21.39 -1.54 -9.81
C ASP A 63 21.19 -0.34 -8.86
N CYS A 64 21.25 0.88 -9.39
CA CYS A 64 21.26 2.10 -8.60
C CYS A 64 20.35 3.18 -9.22
N LEU A 65 19.66 3.94 -8.37
CA LEU A 65 18.78 5.04 -8.77
C LEU A 65 19.05 6.25 -7.89
N THR A 66 19.30 7.40 -8.50
CA THR A 66 19.59 8.66 -7.80
C THR A 66 18.48 9.66 -8.07
N LEU A 67 17.90 10.20 -7.01
CA LEU A 67 16.91 11.26 -7.04
C LEU A 67 17.55 12.61 -6.75
N GLU A 68 16.91 13.66 -7.23
CA GLU A 68 17.26 15.05 -6.96
C GLU A 68 17.56 15.31 -5.47
N GLY A 69 18.68 15.98 -5.22
CA GLY A 69 19.21 16.23 -3.88
C GLY A 69 20.04 15.07 -3.32
N GLY A 70 20.61 14.23 -4.20
CA GLY A 70 21.63 13.24 -3.84
C GLY A 70 21.12 11.99 -3.12
N ILE A 71 19.82 11.73 -3.12
CA ILE A 71 19.26 10.51 -2.51
C ILE A 71 19.47 9.35 -3.46
N SER A 72 20.23 8.33 -3.05
CA SER A 72 20.52 7.15 -3.86
C SER A 72 19.91 5.87 -3.28
N PHE A 73 19.31 5.06 -4.13
CA PHE A 73 18.79 3.73 -3.83
C PHE A 73 19.61 2.68 -4.57
N LYS A 74 20.36 1.87 -3.83
CA LYS A 74 21.08 0.70 -4.37
C LYS A 74 20.14 -0.51 -4.43
N SER A 75 19.22 -0.51 -5.38
CA SER A 75 18.30 -1.62 -5.59
C SER A 75 17.98 -1.81 -7.06
N ARG A 76 18.48 -2.93 -7.62
CA ARG A 76 18.15 -3.40 -8.96
C ARG A 76 16.64 -3.57 -9.19
N LYS A 77 15.87 -3.94 -8.17
CA LYS A 77 14.41 -4.05 -8.28
C LYS A 77 13.76 -2.68 -8.49
N ILE A 78 14.16 -1.68 -7.69
CA ILE A 78 13.62 -0.33 -7.79
C ILE A 78 14.05 0.29 -9.13
N ALA A 79 15.34 0.20 -9.48
CA ALA A 79 15.84 0.68 -10.77
C ALA A 79 15.02 0.08 -11.94
N ARG A 80 14.89 -1.24 -12.01
CA ARG A 80 14.10 -1.88 -13.08
C ARG A 80 12.64 -1.42 -13.17
N VAL A 81 11.98 -1.21 -12.02
CA VAL A 81 10.58 -0.74 -12.01
C VAL A 81 10.49 0.72 -12.46
N MET A 82 11.43 1.56 -12.02
CA MET A 82 11.44 2.99 -12.32
C MET A 82 11.83 3.30 -13.78
N ASN A 83 12.48 2.37 -14.49
CA ASN A 83 12.74 2.49 -15.94
C ASN A 83 11.46 2.70 -16.79
N THR A 84 10.29 2.38 -16.25
CA THR A 84 9.00 2.50 -16.95
C THR A 84 8.17 3.69 -16.51
N CYS A 85 8.70 4.52 -15.62
CA CYS A 85 8.04 5.73 -15.13
C CYS A 85 8.58 6.94 -15.89
N GLU A 86 7.68 7.68 -16.56
CA GLU A 86 7.96 8.98 -17.17
C GLU A 86 8.15 10.09 -16.13
#